data_AF-X1JRM5-F1
#
_entry.id   AF-X1JRM5-F1
#
_cell.length_a   1.000
_cell.length_b   1.000
_cell.length_c   1.000
_cell.angle_alpha   90.00
_cell.angle_beta   90.00
_cell.angle_gamma   90.00
#
_symmetry.space_group_name_H-M   'P 1'
#
loop_
_entity.id
_entity.type
_entity.pdbx_description
1 polymer ?
#
loop_
_entity_poly.entity_id
_entity_poly.type
_entity_poly.pdbx_seq_one_letter_code
_entity_poly.pdbx_strand_id
1 'polypeptide(L)'
;MKVTSATNERTVISFLDRDSIHIDAVPVLFTNDHKLIKTSLLVAILNSFLFDYLMRVKTSGICINYYRLEETPLPKYEDIEQFIKIKILEILARLSFIHEKFSPDWLLIVNLSQILRSNPWKKNWAITKHVFSLKALNLLLFRFQVLFYKLD
;
A
#
# COMPACT_ATOMS: atom_id res chain seq x y z
N MET A 1 -14.97 -10.37 -2.63
CA MET A 1 -15.24 -9.69 -3.92
C MET A 1 -14.50 -10.44 -5.01
N LYS A 2 -15.15 -10.78 -6.13
CA LYS A 2 -14.54 -11.55 -7.22
C LYS A 2 -13.67 -10.63 -8.07
N VAL A 3 -12.36 -10.86 -8.14
CA VAL A 3 -11.35 -10.01 -8.79
C VAL A 3 -11.63 -9.83 -10.30
N THR A 4 -12.19 -10.83 -10.97
CA THR A 4 -12.53 -10.81 -12.40
C THR A 4 -13.87 -10.18 -12.76
N SER A 5 -14.58 -9.56 -11.81
CA SER A 5 -15.78 -8.79 -12.15
C SER A 5 -15.42 -7.63 -13.07
N ALA A 6 -16.21 -7.43 -14.13
CA ALA A 6 -16.05 -6.30 -15.04
C ALA A 6 -16.23 -4.94 -14.34
N THR A 7 -16.85 -4.92 -13.16
CA THR A 7 -17.02 -3.72 -12.32
C THR A 7 -15.77 -3.36 -11.52
N ASN A 8 -14.74 -4.21 -11.49
CA ASN A 8 -13.54 -3.94 -10.71
C ASN A 8 -12.53 -3.13 -11.53
N GLU A 9 -12.36 -1.88 -11.12
CA GLU A 9 -11.34 -0.99 -11.69
C GLU A 9 -9.91 -1.48 -11.43
N ARG A 10 -9.70 -2.24 -10.34
CA ARG A 10 -8.41 -2.75 -9.91
C ARG A 10 -8.43 -4.26 -9.71
N THR A 11 -7.36 -4.90 -10.17
CA THR A 11 -7.09 -6.33 -10.00
C THR A 11 -6.38 -6.57 -8.68
N VAL A 12 -5.42 -5.70 -8.34
CA VAL A 12 -4.61 -5.79 -7.13
C VAL A 12 -4.72 -4.48 -6.36
N ILE A 13 -4.99 -4.60 -5.06
CA ILE A 13 -4.90 -3.51 -4.10
C ILE A 13 -4.02 -4.01 -2.96
N SER A 14 -3.01 -3.24 -2.60
CA SER A 14 -2.15 -3.54 -1.46
C SER A 14 -2.06 -2.34 -0.54
N PHE A 15 -1.80 -2.58 0.74
CA PHE A 15 -1.63 -1.51 1.73
C PHE A 15 -0.59 -1.93 2.76
N LEU A 16 -0.05 -0.95 3.46
CA LEU A 16 0.84 -1.20 4.59
C LEU A 16 -0.02 -1.54 5.79
N ASP A 17 0.19 -2.73 6.32
CA ASP A 17 -0.39 -3.12 7.60
C ASP A 17 0.65 -3.09 8.71
N ARG A 18 0.20 -2.78 9.92
CA ARG A 18 1.04 -2.76 11.12
C ARG A 18 0.58 -3.81 12.14
N ASP A 19 -0.73 -3.95 12.35
CA ASP A 19 -1.28 -4.77 13.44
C ASP A 19 -2.71 -5.29 13.14
N SER A 20 -3.07 -5.54 11.87
CA SER A 20 -4.42 -6.00 11.54
C SER A 20 -4.50 -7.53 11.48
N ILE A 21 -5.65 -8.07 11.86
CA ILE A 21 -5.92 -9.50 11.73
C ILE A 21 -6.43 -9.76 10.31
N HIS A 22 -5.71 -10.59 9.56
CA HIS A 22 -6.08 -10.98 8.20
C HIS A 22 -6.71 -12.37 8.19
N ILE A 23 -7.74 -12.52 7.38
CA ILE A 23 -8.36 -13.81 7.05
C ILE A 23 -7.70 -14.32 5.75
N ASP A 24 -7.74 -15.62 5.48
CA ASP A 24 -7.14 -16.32 4.31
C ASP A 24 -7.36 -15.68 2.93
N ALA A 25 -8.35 -14.78 2.79
CA ALA A 25 -8.62 -14.06 1.55
C ALA A 25 -7.65 -12.90 1.26
N VAL A 26 -6.75 -12.54 2.18
CA VAL A 26 -5.80 -11.42 2.03
C VAL A 26 -4.37 -11.95 2.18
N PRO A 27 -3.63 -12.16 1.07
CA PRO A 27 -2.25 -12.60 1.17
C PRO A 27 -1.39 -11.53 1.83
N VAL A 28 -0.64 -11.94 2.85
CA VAL A 28 0.31 -11.07 3.57
C VAL A 28 1.71 -11.29 3.01
N LEU A 29 2.35 -10.21 2.58
CA LEU A 29 3.71 -10.24 2.04
C LEU A 29 4.68 -9.58 3.02
N PHE A 30 5.81 -10.25 3.25
CA PHE A 30 6.89 -9.73 4.08
C PHE A 30 8.11 -9.43 3.22
N THR A 31 8.84 -8.37 3.57
CA THR A 31 10.19 -8.16 3.04
C THR A 31 11.20 -8.74 4.03
N ASN A 32 12.26 -9.41 3.54
CA ASN A 32 13.21 -10.13 4.40
C ASN A 32 13.82 -9.28 5.52
N ASP A 33 14.04 -7.99 5.27
CA ASP A 33 14.65 -7.08 6.24
C ASP A 33 13.61 -6.28 7.05
N HIS A 34 12.32 -6.43 6.75
CA HIS A 34 11.21 -5.62 7.29
C HIS A 34 11.44 -4.10 7.20
N LYS A 35 12.31 -3.66 6.29
CA LYS A 35 12.68 -2.25 6.14
C LYS A 35 11.52 -1.49 5.53
N LEU A 36 11.07 -0.45 6.23
CA LEU A 36 10.01 0.47 5.81
C LEU A 36 10.12 0.86 4.33
N ILE A 37 11.33 1.20 3.87
CA ILE A 37 11.58 1.64 2.49
C ILE A 37 11.26 0.52 1.49
N LYS A 38 11.76 -0.70 1.74
CA LYS A 38 11.54 -1.85 0.86
C LYS A 38 10.06 -2.23 0.82
N THR A 39 9.41 -2.31 1.98
CA THR A 39 7.98 -2.64 2.07
C THR A 39 7.11 -1.58 1.41
N SER A 40 7.43 -0.30 1.60
CA SER A 40 6.72 0.81 0.93
C SER A 40 6.85 0.72 -0.59
N LEU A 41 8.06 0.49 -1.11
CA LEU A 41 8.28 0.31 -2.55
C LEU A 41 7.46 -0.86 -3.11
N LEU A 42 7.43 -1.99 -2.40
CA LEU A 42 6.61 -3.13 -2.79
C LEU A 42 5.14 -2.73 -2.91
N VAL A 43 4.59 -2.04 -1.90
CA VAL A 43 3.20 -1.54 -1.94
C VAL A 43 2.97 -0.58 -3.11
N ALA A 44 3.91 0.30 -3.44
CA ALA A 44 3.79 1.16 -4.62
C ALA A 44 3.78 0.35 -5.93
N ILE A 45 4.65 -0.65 -6.07
CA ILE A 45 4.72 -1.51 -7.25
C ILE A 45 3.41 -2.28 -7.43
N LEU A 46 2.92 -2.93 -6.38
CA LEU A 46 1.68 -3.71 -6.39
C LEU A 46 0.45 -2.84 -6.70
N ASN A 47 0.46 -1.57 -6.30
CA ASN A 47 -0.59 -0.60 -6.63
C ASN A 47 -0.37 0.13 -7.96
N SER A 48 0.68 -0.16 -8.72
CA SER A 48 0.90 0.46 -10.02
C SER A 48 -0.06 -0.07 -11.09
N PHE A 49 -0.42 0.76 -12.07
CA PHE A 49 -1.24 0.33 -13.20
C PHE A 49 -0.56 -0.74 -14.05
N LEU A 50 0.77 -0.70 -14.15
CA LEU A 50 1.54 -1.72 -14.87
C LEU A 50 1.40 -3.08 -14.21
N PHE A 51 1.56 -3.14 -12.87
CA PHE A 51 1.37 -4.38 -12.13
C PHE A 51 -0.07 -4.87 -12.19
N ASP A 52 -1.05 -3.97 -12.06
CA ASP A 52 -2.47 -4.30 -12.19
C ASP A 52 -2.78 -4.92 -13.55
N TYR A 53 -2.24 -4.33 -14.63
CA TYR A 53 -2.39 -4.85 -15.98
C TYR A 53 -1.76 -6.24 -16.15
N LEU A 54 -0.51 -6.43 -15.71
CA LEU A 54 0.15 -7.74 -15.77
C LEU A 54 -0.64 -8.80 -15.00
N MET A 55 -1.11 -8.47 -13.81
CA MET A 55 -1.92 -9.37 -13.01
C MET A 55 -3.27 -9.66 -13.64
N ARG A 56 -3.90 -8.68 -14.30
CA ARG A 56 -5.17 -8.88 -15.01
C ARG A 56 -5.02 -9.87 -16.16
N VAL A 57 -3.92 -9.78 -16.92
CA VAL A 57 -3.63 -10.73 -18.00
C VAL A 57 -3.35 -12.14 -17.47
N LYS A 58 -2.64 -12.26 -16.34
CA LYS A 58 -2.31 -13.57 -15.74
C LYS A 58 -3.47 -14.20 -14.96
N THR A 59 -4.48 -13.42 -14.55
CA THR A 59 -5.56 -13.89 -13.69
C THR A 59 -6.77 -14.34 -14.51
N SER A 60 -6.92 -15.65 -14.69
CA SER A 60 -8.11 -16.27 -15.26
C SER A 60 -9.18 -16.64 -14.22
N GLY A 61 -8.90 -16.45 -12.92
CA GLY A 61 -9.72 -16.93 -11.81
C GLY A 61 -10.36 -15.83 -10.97
N ILE A 62 -11.31 -16.21 -10.12
CA ILE A 62 -12.12 -15.30 -9.31
C ILE A 62 -11.32 -14.60 -8.19
N CYS A 63 -10.27 -15.24 -7.68
CA CYS A 63 -9.42 -14.71 -6.62
C CYS A 63 -7.94 -14.74 -7.03
N ILE A 64 -7.18 -13.76 -6.53
CA ILE A 64 -5.72 -13.81 -6.57
C ILE A 64 -5.27 -14.68 -5.40
N ASN A 65 -4.52 -15.72 -5.74
CA ASN A 65 -3.89 -16.59 -4.76
C ASN A 65 -2.41 -16.25 -4.64
N TYR A 66 -1.82 -16.57 -3.48
CA TYR A 66 -0.42 -16.26 -3.16
C TYR A 66 0.57 -16.76 -4.24
N TYR A 67 0.40 -17.99 -4.75
CA TYR A 67 1.26 -18.56 -5.79
C TYR A 67 1.31 -17.72 -7.09
N ARG A 68 0.22 -17.02 -7.43
CA ARG A 68 0.21 -16.15 -8.63
C ARG A 68 1.07 -14.90 -8.43
N LEU A 69 1.12 -14.39 -7.20
CA LEU A 69 1.96 -13.25 -6.85
C LEU A 69 3.43 -13.65 -6.85
N GLU A 70 3.78 -14.83 -6.34
CA GLU A 70 5.16 -15.32 -6.34
C GLU A 70 5.75 -15.48 -7.75
N GLU A 71 4.92 -15.87 -8.73
CA GLU A 71 5.35 -16.01 -10.13
C GLU A 71 5.41 -14.66 -10.89
N THR A 72 5.14 -13.53 -10.24
CA THR A 72 5.17 -12.23 -10.91
C THR A 72 6.55 -11.59 -10.85
N PRO A 73 7.07 -11.10 -11.98
CA PRO A 73 8.35 -10.41 -11.96
C PRO A 73 8.19 -9.09 -11.20
N LEU A 74 9.05 -8.88 -10.21
CA LEU A 74 9.19 -7.60 -9.50
C LEU A 74 10.54 -6.97 -9.87
N PRO A 75 10.60 -5.63 -10.03
CA PRO A 75 11.88 -4.96 -10.19
C PRO A 75 12.73 -5.18 -8.94
N LYS A 76 14.03 -5.41 -9.13
CA LYS A 76 14.95 -5.56 -8.00
C LYS A 76 15.10 -4.23 -7.28
N TYR A 77 15.23 -4.28 -5.96
CA TYR A 77 15.35 -3.07 -5.15
C TYR A 77 16.61 -2.26 -5.52
N GLU A 78 17.68 -2.97 -5.86
CA GLU A 78 18.99 -2.41 -6.20
C GLU A 78 18.95 -1.62 -7.52
N ASP A 79 18.09 -2.02 -8.45
CA ASP A 79 17.95 -1.41 -9.79
C ASP A 79 17.18 -0.08 -9.75
N ILE A 80 16.49 0.23 -8.65
CA ILE A 80 15.72 1.46 -8.51
C ILE A 80 16.62 2.56 -7.94
N GLU A 81 16.76 3.66 -8.68
CA GLU A 81 17.54 4.82 -8.26
C GLU A 81 17.05 5.43 -6.92
N GLN A 82 17.99 5.91 -6.11
CA GLN A 82 17.68 6.46 -4.78
C GLN A 82 16.70 7.63 -4.82
N PHE A 83 16.81 8.51 -5.82
CA PHE A 83 15.89 9.63 -6.01
C PHE A 83 14.45 9.15 -6.24
N ILE A 84 14.27 8.12 -7.07
CA ILE A 84 12.97 7.51 -7.35
C ILE A 84 12.39 6.91 -6.06
N LYS A 85 13.22 6.22 -5.27
CA LYS A 85 12.80 5.65 -3.98
C LYS A 85 12.23 6.71 -3.04
N ILE A 86 12.92 7.84 -2.91
CA ILE A 86 12.48 8.97 -2.07
C ILE A 86 11.16 9.56 -2.58
N LYS A 87 11.01 9.71 -3.90
CA LYS A 87 9.77 10.23 -4.50
C LYS A 87 8.57 9.30 -4.27
N ILE A 88 8.77 7.99 -4.41
CA ILE A 88 7.73 7.01 -4.11
C ILE A 88 7.33 7.07 -2.64
N LEU A 89 8.31 7.13 -1.72
CA LEU A 89 8.06 7.26 -0.29
C LEU A 89 7.28 8.53 0.05
N GLU A 90 7.61 9.65 -0.60
CA GLU A 90 6.88 10.90 -0.41
C GLU A 90 5.41 10.76 -0.81
N ILE A 91 5.12 10.18 -1.97
CA ILE A 91 3.76 9.95 -2.44
C ILE A 91 3.02 9.00 -1.50
N LEU A 92 3.67 7.90 -1.10
CA LEU A 92 3.07 6.93 -0.19
C LEU A 92 2.79 7.52 1.18
N ALA A 93 3.71 8.31 1.74
CA ALA A 93 3.50 9.00 3.01
C ALA A 93 2.19 9.78 2.98
N ARG A 94 2.03 10.62 1.96
CA ARG A 94 0.86 11.49 1.76
C ARG A 94 -0.46 10.72 1.61
N LEU A 95 -0.41 9.48 1.12
CA LEU A 95 -1.58 8.64 0.87
C LEU A 95 -1.90 7.64 1.98
N SER A 96 -0.87 7.02 2.55
CA SER A 96 -0.98 5.82 3.39
C SER A 96 -0.64 6.09 4.85
N PHE A 97 0.19 7.10 5.13
CA PHE A 97 0.69 7.39 6.48
C PHE A 97 -0.09 8.56 7.10
N ILE A 98 -1.40 8.58 6.89
CA ILE A 98 -2.30 9.62 7.40
C ILE A 98 -2.75 9.37 8.84
N HIS A 99 -2.64 8.12 9.31
CA HIS A 99 -3.04 7.73 10.66
C HIS A 99 -1.88 7.85 11.65
N GLU A 100 -2.16 8.21 12.90
CA GLU A 100 -1.15 8.42 13.96
C GLU A 100 -0.32 7.16 14.27
N LYS A 101 -0.87 5.97 14.01
CA LYS A 101 -0.14 4.68 14.07
C LYS A 101 1.12 4.66 13.20
N PHE A 102 1.14 5.46 12.14
CA PHE A 102 2.28 5.57 11.22
C PHE A 102 3.20 6.75 11.55
N SER A 103 3.05 7.39 12.72
CA SER A 103 3.88 8.53 13.12
C SER A 103 5.38 8.24 13.15
N PRO A 104 5.90 7.08 13.61
CA PRO A 104 7.33 6.83 13.59
C PRO A 104 7.87 6.78 12.15
N ASP A 105 7.14 6.10 11.27
CA ASP A 105 7.50 5.96 9.87
C ASP A 105 7.42 7.30 9.12
N TRP A 106 6.41 8.11 9.45
CA TRP A 106 6.27 9.47 8.93
C TRP A 106 7.49 10.33 9.25
N LEU A 107 7.96 10.31 10.50
CA LEU A 107 9.14 11.07 10.93
C LEU A 107 10.40 10.63 10.19
N LEU A 108 10.57 9.32 9.97
CA LEU A 108 11.67 8.80 9.15
C LEU A 108 11.61 9.34 7.71
N ILE A 109 10.43 9.38 7.09
CA ILE A 109 10.29 9.84 5.71
C ILE A 109 10.47 11.37 5.60
N VAL A 110 10.01 12.15 6.58
CA VAL A 110 10.24 13.63 6.65
C VAL A 110 11.74 13.97 6.75
N ASN A 111 12.53 13.11 7.38
CA ASN A 111 13.98 13.28 7.41
C ASN A 111 14.63 13.08 6.03
N LEU A 112 13.98 12.32 5.14
CA LEU A 112 14.46 12.02 3.79
C LEU A 112 13.88 12.94 2.70
N SER A 113 12.72 13.57 2.91
CA SER A 113 12.08 14.48 1.95
C SER A 113 11.93 15.91 2.48
N GLN A 114 12.57 16.85 1.80
CA GLN A 114 12.46 18.28 2.10
C GLN A 114 11.03 18.82 1.89
N ILE A 115 10.27 18.24 0.95
CA ILE A 115 8.90 18.68 0.60
C ILE A 115 7.92 18.39 1.74
N LEU A 116 8.06 17.24 2.41
CA LEU A 116 7.20 16.91 3.54
C LEU A 116 7.54 17.73 4.77
N ARG A 117 8.83 18.08 4.96
CA ARG A 117 9.31 18.87 6.09
C ARG A 117 8.80 20.31 6.08
N SER A 118 8.61 20.89 4.90
CA SER A 118 8.19 22.29 4.77
C SER A 118 6.74 22.54 5.15
N ASN A 119 5.93 21.49 5.32
CA ASN A 119 4.50 21.59 5.59
C ASN A 119 4.11 20.82 6.86
N PRO A 120 3.14 21.32 7.65
CA PRO A 120 2.52 20.56 8.72
C PRO A 120 1.95 19.24 8.20
N TRP A 121 2.06 18.17 8.99
CA TRP A 121 1.64 16.81 8.61
C TRP A 121 0.28 16.75 7.91
N LYS A 122 -0.75 17.38 8.49
CA LYS A 122 -2.12 17.40 7.94
C LYS A 122 -2.24 18.06 6.56
N LYS A 123 -1.37 19.02 6.23
CA LYS A 123 -1.34 19.66 4.90
C LYS A 123 -0.74 18.76 3.82
N ASN A 124 -0.01 17.72 4.22
CA ASN A 124 0.59 16.77 3.29
C ASN A 124 -0.38 15.64 2.88
N TRP A 125 -1.56 15.50 3.49
CA TRP A 125 -2.51 14.40 3.26
C TRP A 125 -3.27 14.42 1.92
N ALA A 126 -2.79 15.19 0.95
CA ALA A 126 -3.34 15.25 -0.40
C ALA A 126 -2.18 15.26 -1.38
N ILE A 127 -2.28 14.55 -2.52
CA ILE A 127 -1.25 14.57 -3.58
C ILE A 127 -1.31 15.89 -4.36
N THR A 128 -2.51 16.40 -4.60
CA THR A 128 -2.74 17.69 -5.28
C THR A 128 -3.70 18.54 -4.45
N LYS A 129 -3.79 19.84 -4.73
CA LYS A 129 -4.74 20.75 -4.06
C LYS A 129 -6.20 20.28 -4.18
N HIS A 130 -6.52 19.49 -5.21
CA HIS A 130 -7.89 19.06 -5.53
C HIS A 130 -8.18 17.59 -5.20
N VAL A 131 -7.16 16.71 -5.18
CA VAL A 131 -7.36 15.28 -4.90
C VAL A 131 -7.19 15.02 -3.40
N PHE A 132 -8.29 15.18 -2.66
CA PHE A 132 -8.44 14.76 -1.26
C PHE A 132 -8.80 13.26 -1.12
N SER A 133 -9.05 12.56 -2.22
CA SER A 133 -9.77 11.27 -2.23
C SER A 133 -8.86 10.03 -2.31
N LEU A 134 -7.96 9.89 -1.35
CA LEU A 134 -7.55 8.57 -0.86
C LEU A 134 -7.77 8.44 0.65
N LYS A 135 -8.50 9.40 1.25
CA LYS A 135 -9.09 9.27 2.59
C LYS A 135 -9.97 8.02 2.70
N ALA A 136 -10.62 7.60 1.62
CA ALA A 136 -11.65 6.58 1.69
C ALA A 136 -11.10 5.17 1.95
N LEU A 137 -10.00 4.73 1.32
CA LEU A 137 -9.63 3.31 1.40
C LEU A 137 -9.06 2.91 2.77
N ASN A 138 -8.15 3.73 3.33
CA ASN A 138 -7.56 3.44 4.64
C ASN A 138 -8.54 3.67 5.80
N LEU A 139 -9.42 4.68 5.73
CA LEU A 139 -10.47 4.86 6.76
C LEU A 139 -11.63 3.86 6.63
N LEU A 140 -11.98 3.40 5.42
CA LEU A 140 -13.02 2.37 5.25
C LEU A 140 -12.57 1.00 5.75
N LEU A 141 -11.28 0.66 5.61
CA LEU A 141 -10.73 -0.57 6.19
C LEU A 141 -10.66 -0.53 7.73
N PHE A 142 -10.36 0.63 8.33
CA PHE A 142 -10.40 0.79 9.79
C PHE A 142 -11.80 0.87 10.40
N ARG A 143 -12.87 1.04 9.59
CA ARG A 143 -14.25 1.18 10.10
C ARG A 143 -15.02 -0.14 10.24
N PHE A 144 -14.41 -1.28 9.89
CA PHE A 144 -15.04 -2.59 10.03
C PHE A 144 -14.15 -3.54 10.86
N GLN A 145 -14.20 -3.41 12.19
CA GLN A 145 -14.11 -4.53 13.14
C GLN A 145 -14.39 -4.04 14.56
N VAL A 146 -15.68 -3.80 14.83
CA VAL A 146 -16.24 -4.10 16.16
C VAL A 146 -17.11 -5.33 15.96
N LEU A 147 -16.63 -6.47 16.44
CA LEU A 147 -17.47 -7.60 16.86
C LEU A 147 -16.59 -8.52 17.71
N PHE A 148 -16.85 -8.48 19.01
CA PHE A 148 -16.41 -9.48 19.97
C PHE A 148 -16.81 -10.87 19.49
N TYR A 149 -15.92 -11.86 19.62
CA TYR A 149 -16.30 -13.12 20.25
C TYR A 149 -15.15 -13.59 21.14
N LYS A 150 -15.43 -13.52 22.44
CA LYS A 150 -14.81 -14.33 23.48
C LYS A 150 -15.26 -15.77 23.23
N LEU A 151 -14.33 -16.70 23.11
CA LEU A 151 -14.62 -18.11 23.34
C LEU A 151 -13.53 -18.62 24.27
N ASP A 152 -14.01 -19.14 25.38
CA ASP A 152 -13.27 -19.70 26.51
C ASP A 152 -12.39 -20.91 26.10
#